data_AF-A0AAU7AQV2-F1
#
_entry.id   AF-A0AAU7AQV2-F1
#
_cell.length_a   1.000
_cell.length_b   1.000
_cell.length_c   1.000
_cell.angle_alpha   90.00
_cell.angle_beta   90.00
_cell.angle_gamma   90.00
#
_symmetry.space_group_name_H-M   'P 1'
#
loop_
_entity.id
_entity.type
_entity.pdbx_description
1 polymer ?
#
loop_
_entity_poly.entity_id
_entity_poly.type
_entity_poly.pdbx_seq_one_letter_code
_entity_poly.pdbx_strand_id
1 'polypeptide(L)'
;MSYLAITVSTPMLGVYFFVGILLFFFILGRVSPGDGSDLIDWDPSKRVDAKRIAEHEDVEQMLETANRRRRAQGLPELSENEVLSGLQRESDKRG
;
A
#
# COMPACT_ATOMS: atom_id res chain seq x y z
N MET A 1 12.82 61.84 14.45
CA MET A 1 11.86 60.95 15.13
C MET A 1 11.04 60.20 14.09
N SER A 2 11.61 59.18 13.41
CA SER A 2 10.92 58.48 12.30
C SER A 2 11.21 56.97 12.25
N TYR A 3 11.96 56.42 13.20
CA TYR A 3 12.37 55.01 13.18
C TYR A 3 11.43 54.08 13.96
N LEU A 4 10.57 54.63 14.82
CA LEU A 4 9.67 53.84 15.67
C LEU A 4 8.42 53.34 14.91
N ALA A 5 7.97 54.07 13.88
CA ALA A 5 6.82 53.67 13.06
C ALA A 5 7.16 52.52 12.09
N ILE A 6 8.38 52.49 11.54
CA ILE A 6 8.82 51.45 10.59
C ILE A 6 8.99 50.11 11.31
N THR A 7 9.62 50.09 12.49
CA THR A 7 9.90 48.85 13.23
C THR A 7 8.63 48.15 13.74
N VAL A 8 7.54 48.88 14.03
CA VAL A 8 6.27 48.27 14.46
C VAL A 8 5.42 47.83 13.26
N SER A 9 5.55 48.49 12.10
CA SER A 9 4.78 48.15 10.90
C SER A 9 5.26 46.86 10.21
N THR A 10 6.57 46.57 10.24
CA THR A 10 7.16 45.37 9.62
C THR A 10 6.73 44.03 10.26
N PRO A 11 6.71 43.85 11.60
CA PRO A 11 6.27 42.60 12.21
C PRO A 11 4.77 42.35 12.01
N MET A 12 3.95 43.41 11.94
CA MET A 12 2.51 43.27 11.69
C MET A 12 2.24 42.73 10.29
N LEU A 13 3.03 43.13 9.29
CA LEU A 13 2.94 42.57 7.93
C LEU A 13 3.18 41.06 7.90
N GLY A 14 4.14 40.57 8.71
CA GLY A 14 4.40 39.13 8.87
C GLY A 14 3.24 38.39 9.54
N VAL A 15 2.62 39.00 10.56
CA VAL A 15 1.42 38.44 11.21
C VAL A 15 0.26 38.35 10.24
N TYR A 16 -0.01 39.40 9.46
CA TYR A 16 -1.08 39.38 8.45
C TYR A 16 -0.83 38.35 7.36
N PHE A 17 0.42 38.18 6.92
CA PHE A 17 0.79 37.14 5.95
C PHE A 17 0.54 35.73 6.51
N PHE A 18 0.95 35.48 7.76
CA PHE A 18 0.75 34.19 8.40
C PHE A 18 -0.73 33.86 8.62
N VAL A 19 -1.50 34.83 9.12
CA VAL A 19 -2.96 34.71 9.27
C VAL A 19 -3.63 34.49 7.91
N GLY A 20 -3.19 35.20 6.87
CA GLY A 20 -3.67 35.03 5.51
C GLY A 20 -3.42 33.62 4.96
N ILE A 21 -2.24 33.03 5.22
CA ILE A 21 -1.93 31.64 4.84
C ILE A 21 -2.86 30.67 5.58
N LEU A 22 -3.06 30.83 6.89
CA LEU A 22 -3.95 29.97 7.66
C LEU A 22 -5.39 30.04 7.15
N LEU A 23 -5.88 31.25 6.84
CA LEU A 23 -7.20 31.44 6.27
C LEU A 23 -7.31 30.85 4.86
N PHE A 24 -6.27 30.97 4.04
CA PHE A 24 -6.20 30.34 2.72
C PHE A 24 -6.34 28.82 2.83
N PHE A 25 -5.56 28.16 3.70
CA PHE A 25 -5.70 26.72 3.93
C PHE A 25 -7.05 26.35 4.53
N PHE A 26 -7.61 27.17 5.43
CA PHE A 26 -8.94 26.96 5.98
C PHE A 26 -10.04 27.03 4.91
N ILE A 27 -9.95 28.00 4.00
CA ILE A 27 -10.86 28.13 2.86
C ILE A 27 -10.67 26.97 1.88
N LEU A 28 -9.43 26.59 1.57
CA LEU A 28 -9.15 25.41 0.73
C LEU A 28 -9.73 24.14 1.34
N GLY A 29 -9.55 23.91 2.63
CA GLY A 29 -10.12 22.75 3.33
C GLY A 29 -11.66 22.79 3.39
N ARG A 30 -12.26 23.98 3.37
CA ARG A 30 -13.73 24.13 3.34
C ARG A 30 -14.33 23.98 1.94
N VAL A 31 -13.63 24.43 0.89
CA VAL A 31 -14.10 24.41 -0.51
C VAL A 31 -13.73 23.10 -1.20
N SER A 32 -12.61 22.48 -0.85
CA SER A 32 -12.28 21.11 -1.22
C SER A 32 -12.62 20.20 -0.04
N PRO A 33 -13.84 19.61 0.01
CA PRO A 33 -14.07 18.37 0.74
C PRO A 33 -13.34 17.24 -0.02
N GLY A 34 -12.02 17.38 -0.15
CA GLY A 34 -11.15 16.36 -0.70
C GLY A 34 -11.03 15.29 0.36
N ASP A 35 -11.97 14.35 0.31
CA ASP A 35 -11.93 13.08 0.99
C ASP A 35 -10.64 12.35 0.60
N GLY A 36 -9.56 12.64 1.34
CA GLY A 36 -8.29 11.94 1.21
C GLY A 36 -8.36 10.50 1.71
N SER A 37 -9.46 10.11 2.36
CA SER A 37 -9.75 8.73 2.76
C SER A 37 -10.29 7.91 1.59
N ASP A 38 -11.03 8.49 0.65
CA ASP A 38 -11.60 7.76 -0.49
C ASP A 38 -10.54 7.37 -1.56
N LEU A 39 -9.36 7.98 -1.55
CA LEU A 39 -8.24 7.55 -2.40
C LEU A 39 -7.54 6.30 -1.84
N ILE A 40 -7.80 5.95 -0.58
CA ILE A 40 -7.18 4.83 0.13
C ILE A 40 -8.34 4.03 0.77
N ASP A 41 -9.05 3.21 -0.02
CA ASP A 41 -9.86 2.07 0.48
C ASP A 41 -8.92 0.97 1.02
N TRP A 42 -8.02 1.37 1.93
CA TRP A 42 -7.11 0.47 2.60
C TRP A 42 -7.88 -0.20 3.72
N ASP A 43 -8.46 -1.34 3.37
CA ASP A 43 -9.00 -2.29 4.32
C ASP A 43 -7.97 -3.40 4.56
N PRO A 44 -7.32 -3.45 5.74
CA PRO A 44 -6.38 -4.52 6.10
C PRO A 44 -7.01 -5.92 6.01
N SER A 45 -8.34 -6.04 6.20
CA SER A 45 -9.02 -7.34 6.16
C SER A 45 -9.12 -7.89 4.73
N LYS A 46 -9.44 -7.04 3.74
CA LYS A 46 -9.42 -7.40 2.32
C LYS A 46 -8.04 -7.88 1.86
N ARG A 47 -6.95 -7.39 2.47
CA ARG A 47 -5.59 -7.86 2.15
C ARG A 47 -5.32 -9.29 2.61
N VAL A 48 -5.90 -9.72 3.73
CA VAL A 48 -5.70 -11.09 4.23
C VAL A 48 -6.41 -12.08 3.31
N ASP A 49 -7.65 -11.79 2.94
CA ASP A 49 -8.42 -12.66 2.05
C ASP A 49 -7.83 -12.66 0.63
N ALA A 50 -7.47 -11.50 0.09
CA ALA A 50 -6.82 -11.40 -1.21
C ALA A 50 -5.46 -12.14 -1.24
N LYS A 51 -4.68 -12.08 -0.16
CA LYS A 51 -3.40 -12.81 -0.07
C LYS A 51 -3.62 -14.32 -0.05
N ARG A 52 -4.61 -14.83 0.67
CA ARG A 52 -4.94 -16.27 0.71
C ARG A 52 -5.40 -16.79 -0.65
N ILE A 53 -6.22 -16.02 -1.37
CA ILE A 53 -6.67 -16.37 -2.73
C ILE A 53 -5.47 -16.42 -3.68
N ALA A 54 -4.63 -15.38 -3.68
CA ALA A 54 -3.43 -15.34 -4.52
C ALA A 54 -2.45 -16.49 -4.21
N GLU A 55 -2.23 -16.80 -2.94
CA GLU A 55 -1.37 -17.93 -2.53
C GLU A 55 -1.92 -19.28 -3.04
N HIS A 56 -3.24 -19.47 -3.07
CA HIS A 56 -3.85 -20.70 -3.59
C HIS A 56 -3.76 -20.80 -5.11
N GLU A 57 -4.07 -19.72 -5.83
CA GLU A 57 -3.93 -19.64 -7.29
C GLU A 57 -2.49 -19.90 -7.74
N ASP A 58 -1.50 -19.39 -7.01
CA ASP A 58 -0.07 -19.64 -7.29
C ASP A 58 0.27 -21.15 -7.19
N VAL A 59 -0.24 -21.83 -6.16
CA VAL A 59 -0.01 -23.28 -5.97
C VAL A 59 -0.67 -24.10 -7.07
N GLU A 60 -1.90 -23.77 -7.47
CA GLU A 60 -2.57 -24.43 -8.59
C GLU A 60 -1.79 -24.27 -9.90
N GLN A 61 -1.30 -23.06 -10.19
CA GLN A 61 -0.52 -22.80 -11.40
C GLN A 61 0.82 -23.58 -11.41
N MET A 62 1.49 -23.66 -10.27
CA MET A 62 2.70 -24.49 -10.11
C MET A 62 2.39 -25.97 -10.32
N LEU A 63 1.31 -26.48 -9.72
CA LEU A 63 0.87 -27.86 -9.84
C LEU A 63 0.53 -28.21 -11.29
N GLU A 64 -0.23 -27.36 -11.97
CA GLU A 64 -0.60 -27.56 -13.37
C GLU A 64 0.64 -27.60 -14.27
N THR A 65 1.59 -26.69 -14.05
CA THR A 65 2.85 -26.65 -14.78
C THR A 65 3.68 -27.93 -14.56
N ALA A 66 3.77 -28.38 -13.31
CA ALA A 66 4.49 -29.60 -12.95
C ALA A 66 3.84 -30.84 -13.58
N ASN A 67 2.51 -30.96 -13.48
CA ASN A 67 1.76 -32.08 -14.02
C ASN A 67 1.78 -32.08 -15.55
N ARG A 68 1.72 -30.92 -16.21
CA ARG A 68 1.90 -30.82 -17.66
C ARG A 68 3.23 -31.41 -18.12
N ARG A 69 4.34 -31.08 -17.42
CA ARG A 69 5.66 -31.66 -17.72
C ARG A 69 5.70 -33.17 -17.45
N ARG A 70 5.11 -33.62 -16.34
CA ARG A 70 5.07 -35.05 -15.97
C ARG A 70 4.23 -35.89 -16.94
N ARG A 71 3.07 -35.40 -17.37
CA ARG A 71 2.26 -36.03 -18.43
C ARG A 71 3.04 -36.20 -19.73
N ALA A 72 3.79 -35.18 -20.14
CA ALA A 72 4.63 -35.25 -21.34
C ALA A 72 5.75 -36.32 -21.21
N GLN A 73 6.15 -36.65 -19.99
CA GLN A 73 7.16 -37.65 -19.67
C GLN A 73 6.56 -39.02 -19.29
N GLY A 74 5.24 -39.17 -19.30
CA GLY A 74 4.55 -40.39 -18.86
C GLY A 74 4.67 -40.69 -17.37
N LEU A 75 5.05 -39.70 -16.56
CA LEU A 75 5.18 -39.82 -15.11
C LEU A 75 3.81 -39.61 -14.43
N PRO A 76 3.59 -40.24 -13.26
CA PRO A 76 2.38 -40.00 -12.47
C PRO A 76 2.27 -38.53 -12.06
N GLU A 77 1.04 -38.02 -12.00
CA GLU A 77 0.75 -36.65 -11.56
C GLU A 77 1.07 -36.47 -10.08
N LEU A 78 1.48 -35.26 -9.70
CA LEU A 78 1.56 -34.87 -8.30
C LEU A 78 0.21 -34.39 -7.79
N SER A 79 -0.02 -34.68 -6.53
CA SER A 79 -1.06 -34.05 -5.72
C SER A 79 -0.55 -32.75 -5.08
N GLU A 80 -1.48 -31.88 -4.71
CA GLU A 80 -1.20 -30.63 -3.99
C GLU A 80 -0.40 -30.87 -2.69
N ASN A 81 -0.79 -31.88 -1.92
CA ASN A 81 -0.10 -32.27 -0.68
C ASN A 81 1.37 -32.66 -0.90
N GLU A 82 1.69 -33.32 -2.01
CA GLU A 82 3.08 -33.70 -2.32
C GLU A 82 3.92 -32.47 -2.64
N VAL A 83 3.38 -31.50 -3.38
CA VAL A 83 4.05 -30.23 -3.68
C VAL A 83 4.30 -29.42 -2.40
N LEU A 84 3.29 -29.28 -1.55
CA LEU A 84 3.40 -28.59 -0.26
C LEU A 84 4.46 -29.24 0.64
N SER A 85 4.45 -30.58 0.74
CA SER A 85 5.45 -31.32 1.51
C SER A 85 6.87 -31.14 0.97
N GLY A 86 7.02 -30.96 -0.35
CA GLY A 86 8.31 -30.70 -1.00
C GLY A 86 8.85 -29.31 -0.66
N LEU A 87 7.99 -28.29 -0.72
CA LEU A 87 8.35 -26.91 -0.40
C LEU A 87 8.79 -26.76 1.06
N GLN A 88 8.10 -27.44 1.99
CA GLN A 88 8.44 -27.38 3.41
C GLN A 88 9.82 -28.00 3.73
N ARG A 89 10.16 -29.10 3.06
CA ARG A 89 11.50 -29.70 3.17
C ARG A 89 12.60 -28.79 2.61
N GLU A 90 12.28 -28.01 1.58
CA GLU A 90 13.22 -27.08 0.96
C GLU A 90 13.41 -25.82 1.81
N SER A 91 12.36 -25.30 2.45
CA SER A 91 12.47 -24.19 3.39
C SER A 91 13.27 -24.56 4.64
N ASP A 92 13.10 -25.78 5.15
CA ASP A 92 13.82 -26.29 6.32
C ASP A 92 15.33 -26.41 6.07
N LYS A 93 15.74 -26.70 4.82
CA LYS A 93 17.15 -26.74 4.43
C LYS A 93 17.79 -25.36 4.23
N ARG A 94 16.98 -24.30 4.08
CA ARG A 94 17.45 -22.94 3.81
C ARG A 94 17.47 -22.02 5.04
N GLY A 95 16.90 -22.46 6.15
CA GLY A 95 17.03 -21.80 7.47
C GLY A 95 18.28 -22.28 8.21
#